data_AF-A0AB39T6P3-F1
#
_entry.id   AF-A0AB39T6P3-F1
#
_cell.length_a   1.000
_cell.length_b   1.000
_cell.length_c   1.000
_cell.angle_alpha   90.00
_cell.angle_beta   90.00
_cell.angle_gamma   90.00
#
_symmetry.space_group_name_H-M   'P 1'
#
loop_
_entity.id
_entity.type
_entity.pdbx_description
1 polymer ?
#
loop_
_entity_poly.entity_id
_entity_poly.type
_entity_poly.pdbx_seq_one_letter_code
_entity_poly.pdbx_strand_id
1 'polypeptide(L)' 'MKLRTTPTTIHTADGSSVTIRRRGIEYDLETRNAVGETIATVEMSADDFHALCAEMDELRYEEAA' A
#
# COMPACT_ATOMS: atom_id res chain seq x y z
N MET A 1 -19.57 -4.99 -10.73
CA MET A 1 -18.29 -4.61 -11.34
C MET A 1 -17.18 -5.31 -10.56
N LYS A 2 -16.51 -6.34 -11.11
CA LYS A 2 -15.43 -7.04 -10.39
C LYS A 2 -14.17 -6.18 -10.47
N LEU A 3 -13.86 -5.44 -9.41
CA LEU A 3 -12.55 -4.80 -9.24
C LEU A 3 -11.51 -5.93 -9.18
N ARG A 4 -10.94 -6.29 -10.33
CA ARG A 4 -9.62 -6.93 -10.38
C ARG A 4 -8.70 -5.94 -9.67
N THR A 5 -8.42 -6.19 -8.40
CA THR A 5 -7.59 -5.32 -7.59
C THR A 5 -6.16 -5.63 -8.03
N THR A 6 -5.71 -4.93 -9.06
CA THR A 6 -4.30 -4.95 -9.44
C THR A 6 -3.51 -4.54 -8.20
N PRO A 7 -2.51 -5.34 -7.76
CA PRO A 7 -1.65 -4.95 -6.66
C PRO A 7 -1.07 -3.56 -6.92
N THR A 8 -1.12 -2.70 -5.90
CA THR A 8 -0.49 -1.38 -5.96
C THR A 8 0.90 -1.51 -5.37
N THR A 9 1.92 -1.15 -6.13
CA THR A 9 3.32 -1.17 -5.67
C THR A 9 3.87 0.24 -5.63
N ILE A 10 4.43 0.60 -4.47
CA ILE A 10 5.19 1.83 -4.24
C ILE A 10 6.67 1.47 -4.33
N HIS A 11 7.41 2.21 -5.14
CA HIS A 11 8.87 2.08 -5.24
C HIS A 11 9.52 3.21 -4.44
N THR A 12 10.40 2.85 -3.50
CA THR A 12 11.08 3.80 -2.63
C THR A 12 12.46 4.16 -3.18
N ALA A 13 13.01 5.29 -2.73
CA ALA A 13 14.26 5.83 -3.26
C ALA A 13 15.50 4.95 -2.99
N ASP A 14 15.44 4.10 -1.97
CA ASP A 14 16.49 3.13 -1.61
C ASP A 14 16.44 1.84 -2.47
N GLY A 15 15.51 1.75 -3.42
CA GLY A 15 15.29 0.57 -4.26
C GLY A 15 14.38 -0.49 -3.63
N SER A 16 13.94 -0.28 -2.39
CA SER A 16 12.92 -1.12 -1.76
C SER A 16 11.55 -0.92 -2.42
N SER A 17 10.59 -1.78 -2.08
CA SER A 17 9.21 -1.65 -2.54
C SER A 17 8.21 -2.06 -1.48
N VAL A 18 7.05 -1.40 -1.49
CA VAL A 18 5.88 -1.77 -0.68
C VAL A 18 4.76 -2.16 -1.62
N THR A 19 4.27 -3.39 -1.54
CA THR A 19 3.18 -3.90 -2.38
C THR A 19 1.95 -4.17 -1.53
N ILE A 20 0.85 -3.51 -1.89
CA ILE A 20 -0.46 -3.69 -1.28
C ILE A 20 -1.22 -4.75 -2.07
N ARG A 21 -1.63 -5.82 -1.40
CA ARG A 21 -2.43 -6.89 -1.98
C ARG A 21 -3.72 -7.06 -1.20
N ARG A 22 -4.83 -7.22 -1.93
CA ARG A 22 -6.10 -7.57 -1.30
C ARG A 22 -6.12 -9.06 -0.96
N ARG A 23 -6.46 -9.39 0.28
CA ARG A 23 -6.63 -10.74 0.81
C ARG A 23 -8.06 -10.91 1.35
N GLY A 24 -8.99 -11.25 0.45
CA GLY A 24 -10.41 -11.33 0.81
C GLY A 24 -10.98 -9.95 1.16
N ILE A 25 -11.32 -9.74 2.44
CA ILE A 25 -11.77 -8.44 2.97
C ILE A 25 -10.64 -7.61 3.60
N GLU A 26 -9.48 -8.22 3.79
CA GLU A 26 -8.29 -7.61 4.40
C GLU A 26 -7.26 -7.25 3.32
N TYR A 27 -6.17 -6.64 3.75
CA TYR A 27 -5.06 -6.21 2.90
C TYR A 27 -3.72 -6.62 3.51
N ASP A 28 -2.80 -7.09 2.67
CA ASP A 28 -1.41 -7.32 3.04
C ASP A 28 -0.55 -6.18 2.47
N LEU A 29 0.26 -5.56 3.31
CA LEU A 29 1.34 -4.64 2.92
C LEU A 29 2.65 -5.42 3.00
N GLU A 30 3.15 -5.88 1.85
CA GLU A 30 4.43 -6.57 1.75
C GLU A 30 5.54 -5.56 1.47
N THR A 31 6.54 -5.48 2.35
CA THR A 31 7.75 -4.69 2.11
C THR A 31 8.88 -5.61 1.65
N ARG A 32 9.47 -5.30 0.50
CA ARG A 32 10.67 -5.96 -0.02
C ARG A 32 11.84 -5.00 -0.05
N ASN A 33 13.02 -5.49 0.34
CA ASN A 33 14.27 -4.72 0.24
C ASN A 33 14.72 -4.58 -1.24
N ALA A 34 15.79 -3.81 -1.47
CA ALA A 34 16.34 -3.56 -2.81
C ALA A 34 16.82 -4.82 -3.57
N VAL A 35 17.07 -5.93 -2.86
CA VAL A 35 17.45 -7.21 -3.48
C VAL A 35 16.25 -8.14 -3.71
N GLY A 36 15.03 -7.69 -3.37
CA GLY A 36 13.77 -8.39 -3.64
C GLY A 36 13.30 -9.33 -2.54
N GLU A 37 13.96 -9.37 -1.39
CA GLU A 37 13.57 -10.19 -0.24
C GLU A 37 12.47 -9.50 0.58
N THR A 38 11.46 -10.26 0.99
CA THR A 38 10.42 -9.77 1.90
C THR A 38 11.00 -9.61 3.30
N ILE A 39 10.97 -8.37 3.80
CA ILE A 39 11.48 -8.03 5.14
C ILE A 39 10.36 -7.78 6.15
N ALA A 40 9.15 -7.50 5.67
CA ALA A 40 7.97 -7.34 6.51
C ALA A 40 6.68 -7.66 5.72
N THR A 41 5.66 -8.12 6.43
CA THR A 41 4.29 -8.17 5.93
C THR A 41 3.37 -7.69 7.05
N VAL A 42 2.59 -6.66 6.77
CA VAL A 42 1.60 -6.11 7.70
C VAL A 42 0.22 -6.47 7.19
N GLU A 43 -0.59 -7.11 8.03
CA GLU A 43 -2.00 -7.37 7.78
C GLU A 43 -2.82 -6.15 8.22
N MET A 44 -3.73 -5.69 7.37
CA MET A 44 -4.61 -4.54 7.62
C MET A 44 -6.07 -4.93 7.39
N SER A 45 -6.94 -4.41 8.27
CA SER A 45 -8.37 -4.45 8.03
C SER A 45 -8.76 -3.54 6.85
N ALA A 46 -9.98 -3.69 6.33
CA ALA A 46 -10.49 -2.78 5.32
C ALA A 46 -10.60 -1.33 5.84
N ASP A 47 -10.99 -1.15 7.10
CA ASP A 47 -11.19 0.16 7.70
C ASP A 47 -9.84 0.90 7.84
N ASP A 48 -8.80 0.21 8.32
CA ASP A 48 -7.46 0.80 8.42
C ASP A 48 -6.89 1.15 7.05
N PHE A 49 -7.14 0.31 6.04
CA PHE A 49 -6.70 0.59 4.67
C PHE A 49 -7.40 1.82 4.10
N HIS A 50 -8.71 1.96 4.33
CA HIS A 50 -9.46 3.14 3.91
C HIS A 50 -9.01 4.41 4.64
N ALA A 51 -8.70 4.32 5.93
CA ALA A 51 -8.12 5.44 6.68
C ALA A 51 -6.77 5.87 6.10
N LEU A 52 -5.88 4.92 5.81
CA LEU A 52 -4.59 5.20 5.15
C LEU A 52 -4.77 5.93 3.81
N CYS A 53 -5.71 5.47 2.96
CA CYS A 53 -5.98 6.14 1.69
C CYS A 53 -6.50 7.57 1.88
N ALA A 54 -7.35 7.80 2.88
CA ALA A 54 -7.90 9.13 3.16
C ALA A 54 -6.80 10.13 3.57
N GLU A 55 -5.91 9.72 4.47
CA GLU A 55 -4.76 10.54 4.91
C GLU A 55 -3.84 10.90 3.72
N MET A 56 -3.61 9.95 2.81
CA MET A 56 -2.80 10.19 1.61
C MET A 56 -3.45 11.19 0.65
N ASP A 57 -4.77 11.15 0.48
CA ASP A 57 -5.49 12.13 -0.36
C ASP A 57 -5.46 13.52 0.28
N GLU A 58 -5.55 13.64 1.61
CA GLU A 58 -5.45 14.94 2.31
C GLU A 58 -4.09 15.60 2.11
N LEU A 59 -3.00 14.85 2.22
CA LEU A 59 -1.63 15.34 1.96
C LEU A 59 -1.48 15.90 0.53
N ARG A 60 -2.18 15.31 -0.44
CA ARG A 60 -2.16 15.79 -1.84
C ARG A 60 -2.82 17.16 -2.00
N TYR A 61 -3.78 17.51 -1.15
CA TYR A 61 -4.44 18.83 -1.20
C TYR A 61 -3.60 19.93 -0.55
N GLU A 62 -2.76 19.61 0.44
CA GLU A 62 -1.86 20.59 1.07
C GLU A 62 -0.71 21.02 0.15
N GLU A 63 -0.15 20.12 -0.66
CA GLU A 63 0.91 20.47 -1.63
C GLU A 63 0.41 21.33 -2.80
N ALA A 64 -0.91 21.37 -3.05
CA ALA A 64 -1.53 22.11 -4.15
C ALA A 64 -2.07 23.50 -3.76
N ALA A 65 -2.00 23.87 -2.48
CA ALA A 65 -2.47 25.14 -1.92
C ALA A 65 -1.32 26.15 -1.73
#